data_AF-A0A846Z865-F1
#
_entry.id   AF-A0A846Z865-F1
#
_cell.length_a   1.000
_cell.length_b   1.000
_cell.length_c   1.000
_cell.angle_alpha   90.00
_cell.angle_beta   90.00
_cell.angle_gamma   90.00
#
_symmetry.space_group_name_H-M   'P 1'
#
loop_
_entity.id
_entity.type
_entity.pdbx_description
1 polymer ?
#
loop_
_entity_poly.entity_id
_entity_poly.type
_entity_poly.pdbx_seq_one_letter_code
_entity_poly.pdbx_strand_id
1 'polypeptide(L)'
;MTEWDEEALARLRAAAHTGDGDAGVLRGRPLEPVLQYAGDVLVAALAKGRTDAELARECLNELHERDLPGDAELAAELAAALGTRPAEPLVPLPVDLGAVAAAMDDGDQVLDLARGDVLPADDLPAYEGGGGCGPPGDEIPHGGRGWLPIPPAAVPRGEDAQRGAARKWLAGEGYRAVPRRL
;
A
#
# COMPACT_ATOMS: atom_id res chain seq x y z
N MET A 1 5.32 18.69 22.02
CA MET A 1 5.24 17.58 21.07
C MET A 1 5.22 18.22 19.70
N THR A 2 6.15 17.86 18.81
CA THR A 2 6.22 18.46 17.48
C THR A 2 5.20 17.73 16.62
N GLU A 3 4.11 18.42 16.26
CA GLU A 3 3.08 17.89 15.37
C GLU A 3 3.65 17.61 13.96
N TRP A 4 2.88 16.92 13.14
CA TRP A 4 3.26 16.63 11.75
C TRP A 4 3.01 17.86 10.86
N ASP A 5 4.05 18.68 10.69
CA ASP A 5 4.05 19.75 9.70
C ASP A 5 4.07 19.20 8.26
N GLU A 6 3.64 20.02 7.29
CA GLU A 6 3.57 19.63 5.87
C GLU A 6 4.91 19.13 5.33
N GLU A 7 6.01 19.78 5.70
CA GLU A 7 7.37 19.37 5.28
C GLU A 7 7.76 18.00 5.85
N ALA A 8 7.40 17.73 7.11
CA ALA A 8 7.68 16.44 7.74
C ALA A 8 6.85 15.32 7.11
N LEU A 9 5.57 15.58 6.83
CA LEU A 9 4.70 14.65 6.12
C LEU A 9 5.19 14.39 4.69
N ALA A 10 5.62 15.42 3.97
CA ALA A 10 6.18 15.26 2.63
C ALA A 10 7.43 14.37 2.63
N ARG A 11 8.34 14.54 3.59
CA ARG A 11 9.51 13.66 3.77
C ARG A 11 9.11 12.24 4.11
N LEU A 12 8.13 12.05 5.01
CA LEU A 12 7.63 10.73 5.37
C LEU A 12 7.00 10.01 4.17
N ARG A 13 6.15 10.69 3.40
CA ARG A 13 5.55 10.16 2.16
C ARG A 13 6.62 9.73 1.17
N ALA A 14 7.63 10.58 0.96
CA ALA A 14 8.74 10.26 0.06
C ALA A 14 9.54 9.03 0.55
N ALA A 15 9.83 8.94 1.85
CA ALA A 15 10.55 7.80 2.44
C ALA A 15 9.76 6.48 2.31
N ALA A 16 8.44 6.51 2.52
CA ALA A 16 7.58 5.36 2.33
C ALA A 16 7.49 4.95 0.85
N HIS A 17 7.30 5.91 -0.06
CA HIS A 17 7.18 5.64 -1.49
C HIS A 17 8.46 5.05 -2.08
N THR A 18 9.63 5.58 -1.69
CA THR A 18 10.95 5.11 -2.17
C THR A 18 11.44 3.84 -1.48
N GLY A 19 10.84 3.46 -0.34
CA GLY A 19 11.33 2.37 0.49
C GLY A 19 12.74 2.63 1.04
N ASP A 20 13.10 3.90 1.29
CA ASP A 20 14.44 4.22 1.79
C ASP A 20 14.64 3.73 3.24
N GLY A 21 13.56 3.58 4.00
CA GLY A 21 13.64 3.16 5.39
C GLY A 21 14.33 4.20 6.27
N ASP A 22 14.21 5.48 5.92
CA ASP A 22 14.65 6.58 6.78
C ASP A 22 13.66 6.81 7.92
N ALA A 23 13.75 5.97 8.95
CA ALA A 23 12.99 6.12 10.19
C ALA A 23 13.43 7.36 11.02
N GLY A 24 14.44 8.11 10.58
CA GLY A 24 14.89 9.33 11.26
C GLY A 24 13.77 10.38 11.40
N VAL A 25 12.86 10.46 10.42
CA VAL A 25 11.71 11.37 10.44
C VAL A 25 10.69 11.04 11.54
N LEU A 26 10.66 9.80 12.04
CA LEU A 26 9.71 9.32 13.05
C LEU A 26 10.14 9.65 14.48
N ARG A 27 11.43 9.90 14.72
CA ARG A 27 11.97 10.04 16.08
C ARG A 27 11.43 11.28 16.79
N GLY A 28 10.83 11.05 17.96
CA GLY A 28 10.31 12.12 18.82
C GLY A 28 8.99 12.75 18.36
N ARG A 29 8.26 12.09 17.45
CA ARG A 29 6.94 12.50 16.94
C ARG A 29 5.89 11.43 17.24
N PRO A 30 4.61 11.83 17.44
CA PRO A 30 3.52 10.85 17.63
C PRO A 30 3.27 10.05 16.34
N LEU A 31 3.12 8.72 16.47
CA LEU A 31 2.92 7.82 15.34
C LEU A 31 1.44 7.66 14.96
N GLU A 32 0.51 7.82 15.92
CA GLU A 32 -0.95 7.66 15.78
C GLU A 32 -1.54 8.20 14.44
N PRO A 33 -1.22 9.43 13.97
CA PRO A 33 -1.83 9.98 12.76
C PRO A 33 -1.25 9.41 11.45
N VAL A 34 -0.11 8.70 11.50
CA VAL A 34 0.66 8.27 10.32
C VAL A 34 1.15 6.82 10.43
N LEU A 35 0.45 5.96 11.17
CA LEU A 35 0.89 4.60 11.46
C LEU A 35 1.14 3.76 10.19
N GLN A 36 0.34 3.92 9.14
CA GLN A 36 0.55 3.20 7.87
C GLN A 36 1.85 3.64 7.19
N TYR A 37 2.13 4.94 7.14
CA TYR A 37 3.40 5.46 6.62
C TYR A 37 4.60 5.09 7.49
N ALA A 38 4.45 5.20 8.80
CA ALA A 38 5.50 4.88 9.76
C ALA A 38 5.88 3.39 9.66
N GLY A 39 4.89 2.50 9.59
CA GLY A 39 5.11 1.07 9.43
C GLY A 39 5.79 0.74 8.11
N ASP A 40 5.40 1.34 6.98
CA ASP A 40 6.09 1.16 5.68
C ASP A 40 7.59 1.50 5.77
N VAL A 41 7.90 2.65 6.38
CA VAL A 41 9.29 3.09 6.59
C VAL A 41 10.04 2.15 7.53
N LEU A 42 9.41 1.67 8.61
CA LEU A 42 10.02 0.77 9.58
C LEU A 42 10.27 -0.62 9.00
N VAL A 43 9.33 -1.18 8.23
CA VAL A 43 9.51 -2.44 7.49
C VAL A 43 10.71 -2.33 6.54
N ALA A 44 10.80 -1.23 5.78
CA ALA A 44 11.94 -0.97 4.89
C ALA A 44 13.26 -0.80 5.67
N ALA A 45 13.24 -0.12 6.81
CA ALA A 45 14.41 0.08 7.66
C ALA A 45 14.94 -1.25 8.23
N LEU A 46 14.04 -2.08 8.77
CA LEU A 46 14.36 -3.40 9.30
C LEU A 46 14.88 -4.35 8.22
N ALA A 47 14.28 -4.33 7.02
CA ALA A 47 14.77 -5.11 5.89
C ALA A 47 16.20 -4.71 5.45
N LYS A 48 16.60 -3.46 5.72
CA LYS A 48 17.97 -2.95 5.49
C LYS A 48 18.91 -3.18 6.69
N GLY A 49 18.46 -3.86 7.74
CA GLY A 49 19.26 -4.16 8.94
C GLY A 49 19.47 -2.96 9.87
N ARG A 50 18.64 -1.92 9.79
CA ARG A 50 18.71 -0.77 10.71
C ARG A 50 18.15 -1.14 12.08
N THR A 51 18.77 -0.64 13.14
CA THR A 51 18.37 -0.90 14.54
C THR A 51 17.26 0.04 15.01
N ASP A 52 16.09 -0.06 14.40
CA ASP A 52 14.87 0.67 14.80
C ASP A 52 13.81 -0.28 15.40
N ALA A 53 14.25 -1.38 16.00
CA ALA A 53 13.38 -2.45 16.51
C ALA A 53 12.44 -2.00 17.63
N GLU A 54 12.85 -1.02 18.46
CA GLU A 54 12.00 -0.48 19.53
C GLU A 54 10.83 0.32 18.94
N LEU A 55 11.11 1.23 18.01
CA LEU A 55 10.09 2.01 17.28
C LEU A 55 9.18 1.09 16.46
N ALA A 56 9.72 0.05 15.84
CA ALA A 56 8.92 -0.94 15.13
C ALA A 56 7.97 -1.69 16.06
N ARG A 57 8.38 -1.96 17.30
CA ARG A 57 7.53 -2.63 18.29
C ARG A 57 6.45 -1.70 18.85
N GLU A 58 6.79 -0.42 19.06
CA GLU A 58 5.81 0.61 19.41
C GLU A 58 4.76 0.76 18.31
N CYS A 59 5.19 0.93 17.06
CA CYS A 59 4.30 1.01 15.90
C CYS A 59 3.40 -0.23 15.76
N LEU A 60 3.94 -1.43 16.01
CA LEU A 60 3.17 -2.67 15.99
C LEU A 60 2.07 -2.68 17.07
N ASN A 61 2.35 -2.21 18.28
CA ASN A 61 1.34 -2.14 19.34
C ASN A 61 0.23 -1.14 18.97
N GLU A 62 0.61 0.05 18.50
CA GLU A 62 -0.33 1.09 18.09
C GLU A 62 -1.25 0.63 16.95
N LEU A 63 -0.70 -0.08 15.95
CA LEU A 63 -1.49 -0.70 14.88
C LEU A 63 -2.50 -1.72 15.43
N HIS A 64 -2.09 -2.53 16.41
CA HIS A 64 -2.99 -3.49 17.05
C HIS A 64 -4.08 -2.84 17.92
N GLU A 65 -3.77 -1.72 18.58
CA GLU A 65 -4.75 -0.99 19.40
C GLU A 65 -5.75 -0.23 18.52
N ARG A 66 -5.31 0.28 17.38
CA ARG A 66 -6.15 1.07 16.46
C ARG A 66 -7.11 0.21 15.63
N ASP A 67 -6.69 -1.00 15.23
CA ASP A 67 -7.50 -2.01 14.53
C ASP A 67 -8.25 -1.48 13.29
N LEU A 68 -7.65 -0.54 12.55
CA LEU A 68 -8.23 -0.06 11.29
C LEU A 68 -7.96 -1.03 10.13
N PRO A 69 -8.73 -0.94 9.03
CA PRO A 69 -8.43 -1.70 7.82
C PRO A 69 -6.96 -1.52 7.40
N GLY A 70 -6.23 -2.60 7.18
CA GLY A 70 -4.81 -2.58 6.78
C GLY A 70 -3.82 -2.61 7.94
N ASP A 71 -4.27 -2.37 9.18
CA ASP A 71 -3.37 -2.37 10.33
C ASP A 71 -2.91 -3.79 10.67
N ALA A 72 -3.79 -4.79 10.54
CA ALA A 72 -3.46 -6.19 10.78
C ALA A 72 -2.41 -6.71 9.80
N GLU A 73 -2.54 -6.36 8.51
CA GLU A 73 -1.60 -6.73 7.45
C GLU A 73 -0.23 -6.07 7.69
N LEU A 74 -0.21 -4.77 7.98
CA LEU A 74 1.04 -4.05 8.26
C LEU A 74 1.71 -4.54 9.55
N ALA A 75 0.93 -4.85 10.59
CA ALA A 75 1.45 -5.43 11.82
C ALA A 75 2.05 -6.84 11.59
N ALA A 76 1.45 -7.66 10.72
CA ALA A 76 2.01 -8.95 10.33
C ALA A 76 3.34 -8.78 9.57
N GLU A 77 3.43 -7.80 8.67
CA GLU A 77 4.67 -7.46 7.97
C GLU A 77 5.77 -6.97 8.91
N LEU A 78 5.44 -6.08 9.86
CA LEU A 78 6.37 -5.62 10.89
C LEU A 78 6.84 -6.76 11.79
N ALA A 79 5.93 -7.64 12.22
CA ALA A 79 6.26 -8.82 13.01
C ALA A 79 7.21 -9.76 12.25
N ALA A 80 6.99 -9.93 10.94
CA ALA A 80 7.88 -10.71 10.08
C ALA A 80 9.26 -10.06 9.93
N ALA A 81 9.32 -8.75 9.74
CA ALA A 81 10.58 -8.00 9.67
C ALA A 81 11.36 -8.03 11.00
N LEU A 82 10.65 -8.05 12.13
CA LEU A 82 11.23 -8.24 13.48
C LEU A 82 11.63 -9.70 13.77
N GLY A 83 11.28 -10.65 12.91
CA GLY A 83 11.53 -12.08 13.12
C GLY A 83 10.68 -12.72 14.22
N THR A 84 9.60 -12.07 14.66
CA THR A 84 8.71 -12.60 15.70
C THR A 84 7.61 -13.51 15.14
N ARG A 85 7.32 -13.41 13.83
CA ARG A 85 6.35 -14.24 13.10
C ARG A 85 6.91 -14.59 11.71
N PRO A 86 6.58 -15.73 11.10
CA PRO A 86 6.85 -15.94 9.67
C PRO A 86 6.10 -14.93 8.79
N ALA A 87 6.71 -14.54 7.67
CA ALA A 87 6.04 -13.73 6.66
C ALA A 87 4.86 -14.49 6.06
N GLU A 88 3.75 -13.79 5.84
CA GLU A 88 2.60 -14.34 5.13
C GLU A 88 2.95 -14.63 3.66
N PRO A 89 2.41 -15.69 3.06
CA PRO A 89 2.73 -16.11 1.70
C PRO A 89 2.04 -15.26 0.64
N LEU A 90 2.04 -13.93 0.79
CA LEU A 90 1.47 -12.97 -0.14
C LEU A 90 2.46 -12.62 -1.25
N VAL A 91 1.96 -12.38 -2.46
CA VAL A 91 2.80 -12.01 -3.61
C VAL A 91 3.18 -10.53 -3.51
N PRO A 92 4.47 -10.16 -3.46
CA PRO A 92 4.87 -8.77 -3.40
C PRO A 92 4.56 -8.06 -4.73
N LEU A 93 3.84 -6.94 -4.67
CA LEU A 93 3.45 -6.13 -5.83
C LEU A 93 3.89 -4.67 -5.64
N PRO A 94 4.68 -4.09 -6.57
CA PRO A 94 5.17 -2.73 -6.47
C PRO A 94 4.08 -1.71 -6.82
N VAL A 95 3.19 -1.43 -5.87
CA VAL A 95 2.00 -0.59 -6.05
C VAL A 95 1.99 0.60 -5.09
N ASP A 96 1.44 1.73 -5.53
CA ASP A 96 1.18 2.87 -4.66
C ASP A 96 -0.20 2.72 -3.99
N LEU A 97 -0.21 2.44 -2.68
CA LEU A 97 -1.45 2.34 -1.89
C LEU A 97 -2.29 3.61 -1.90
N GLY A 98 -1.67 4.80 -2.03
CA GLY A 98 -2.39 6.06 -2.15
C GLY A 98 -3.14 6.16 -3.48
N ALA A 99 -2.53 5.69 -4.56
CA ALA A 99 -3.19 5.63 -5.87
C ALA A 99 -4.34 4.61 -5.88
N VAL A 100 -4.14 3.42 -5.29
CA VAL A 100 -5.20 2.41 -5.15
C VAL A 100 -6.35 2.95 -4.28
N ALA A 101 -6.03 3.63 -3.18
CA ALA A 101 -7.06 4.18 -2.31
C ALA A 101 -7.86 5.31 -2.97
N ALA A 102 -7.21 6.20 -3.72
CA ALA A 102 -7.90 7.19 -4.54
C ALA A 102 -8.81 6.51 -5.55
N ALA A 103 -8.35 5.40 -6.13
CA ALA A 103 -9.14 4.66 -7.09
C ALA A 103 -10.37 3.94 -6.51
N MET A 104 -10.28 3.50 -5.25
CA MET A 104 -11.43 2.96 -4.54
C MET A 104 -12.50 4.03 -4.27
N ASP A 105 -12.10 5.31 -4.13
CA ASP A 105 -13.02 6.43 -3.89
C ASP A 105 -13.69 6.91 -5.20
N ASP A 106 -12.92 7.02 -6.29
CA ASP A 106 -13.41 7.44 -7.60
C ASP A 106 -14.23 6.34 -8.31
N GLY A 107 -13.78 5.09 -8.23
CA GLY A 107 -14.33 3.97 -9.00
C GLY A 107 -13.82 3.91 -10.45
N ASP A 108 -14.13 2.80 -11.13
CA ASP A 108 -13.84 2.59 -12.56
C ASP A 108 -12.35 2.61 -12.96
N GLN A 109 -11.46 2.20 -12.05
CA GLN A 109 -10.04 1.97 -12.36
C GLN A 109 -9.63 0.51 -12.19
N VAL A 110 -8.51 0.18 -12.81
CA VAL A 110 -7.91 -1.15 -12.85
C VAL A 110 -6.44 -1.08 -12.43
N LEU A 111 -6.00 -2.05 -11.66
CA LEU A 111 -4.62 -2.22 -11.24
C LEU A 111 -3.88 -3.14 -12.22
N ASP A 112 -2.83 -2.62 -12.86
CA ASP A 112 -1.84 -3.40 -13.61
C ASP A 112 -1.01 -4.22 -12.62
N LEU A 113 -1.17 -5.55 -12.59
CA LEU A 113 -0.40 -6.45 -11.74
C LEU A 113 1.03 -6.68 -12.26
N ALA A 114 1.33 -6.34 -13.51
CA ALA A 114 2.69 -6.43 -14.05
C ALA A 114 3.54 -5.21 -13.67
N ARG A 115 2.92 -4.01 -13.62
CA ARG A 115 3.61 -2.76 -13.26
C ARG A 115 3.30 -2.24 -11.86
N GLY A 116 2.16 -2.61 -11.30
CA GLY A 116 1.56 -2.01 -10.11
C GLY A 116 0.94 -0.62 -10.35
N ASP A 117 0.61 -0.29 -11.60
CA ASP A 117 0.01 1.01 -11.97
C ASP A 117 -1.51 0.97 -11.87
N VAL A 118 -2.10 2.04 -11.36
CA VAL A 118 -3.54 2.25 -11.42
C VAL A 118 -3.86 2.99 -12.71
N LEU A 119 -4.66 2.36 -13.58
CA LEU A 119 -5.11 2.93 -14.84
C LEU A 119 -6.62 3.15 -14.82
N PRO A 120 -7.15 4.16 -15.53
CA PRO A 120 -8.57 4.23 -15.80
C PRO A 120 -8.99 3.01 -16.63
N ALA A 121 -10.19 2.47 -16.37
CA ALA A 121 -10.68 1.30 -17.08
C ALA A 121 -10.83 1.53 -18.60
N ASP A 122 -11.05 2.79 -19.01
CA ASP A 122 -11.15 3.19 -20.43
C ASP A 122 -9.78 3.29 -21.15
N ASP A 123 -8.67 3.41 -20.42
CA ASP A 123 -7.30 3.54 -20.96
C ASP A 123 -6.53 2.22 -20.99
N LEU A 124 -7.24 1.09 -20.84
CA LEU A 124 -6.63 -0.24 -20.96
C LEU A 124 -5.98 -0.39 -22.35
N PRO A 125 -4.66 -0.68 -22.43
CA PRO A 125 -4.02 -0.85 -23.72
C PRO A 125 -4.69 -2.01 -24.45
N ALA A 126 -5.21 -1.74 -25.64
CA ALA A 126 -5.68 -2.78 -26.55
C ALA A 126 -4.54 -3.79 -26.70
N TYR A 127 -4.79 -5.04 -26.28
CA TYR A 127 -3.84 -6.13 -26.42
C TYR A 127 -3.30 -6.16 -27.86
N GLU A 128 -2.01 -5.86 -28.06
CA GLU A 128 -1.34 -6.10 -29.34
C GLU A 128 -1.08 -7.61 -29.46
N GLY A 129 -2.13 -8.38 -29.75
CA GLY A 129 -2.03 -9.84 -29.71
C GLY A 129 -3.19 -10.66 -30.26
N GLY A 130 -4.22 -10.06 -30.85
CA GLY A 130 -5.24 -10.84 -31.54
C GLY A 130 -6.08 -9.99 -32.47
N GLY A 131 -5.97 -10.28 -33.76
CA GLY A 131 -6.99 -9.86 -34.69
C GLY A 131 -8.29 -10.59 -34.38
N GLY A 132 -9.40 -9.86 -34.33
CA GLY A 132 -10.73 -10.44 -34.39
C GLY A 132 -11.78 -9.65 -33.62
N CYS A 133 -12.58 -8.90 -34.39
CA CYS A 133 -13.95 -8.45 -34.10
C CYS A 133 -14.57 -8.79 -32.73
N GLY A 134 -14.84 -7.77 -31.93
CA GLY A 134 -15.95 -7.75 -30.96
C GLY A 134 -16.84 -6.52 -31.23
N PRO A 135 -18.18 -6.59 -31.04
CA PRO A 135 -19.11 -5.49 -31.31
C PRO A 135 -18.92 -4.34 -30.31
N PRO A 136 -19.46 -3.12 -30.59
CA PRO A 136 -19.40 -2.02 -29.65
C PRO A 136 -20.48 -2.20 -28.59
N GLY A 137 -20.06 -2.45 -27.35
CA GLY A 137 -20.95 -2.53 -26.19
C GLY A 137 -20.77 -3.83 -25.42
N ASP A 138 -20.49 -3.68 -24.13
CA ASP A 138 -20.43 -4.73 -23.13
C ASP A 138 -19.26 -5.71 -23.23
N GLU A 139 -18.27 -5.44 -22.37
CA GLU A 139 -17.50 -6.36 -21.53
C GLU A 139 -16.07 -5.83 -21.45
N ILE A 140 -15.75 -5.07 -20.39
CA ILE A 140 -14.36 -4.94 -19.96
C ILE A 140 -13.86 -6.37 -19.80
N PRO A 141 -12.84 -6.83 -20.54
CA PRO A 141 -12.45 -8.22 -20.54
C PRO A 141 -12.07 -8.63 -19.11
N HIS A 142 -12.98 -9.32 -18.44
CA HIS A 142 -12.75 -9.90 -17.12
C HIS A 142 -11.69 -10.98 -17.30
N GLY A 143 -10.48 -10.73 -16.81
CA GLY A 143 -9.48 -11.78 -16.58
C GLY A 143 -8.46 -12.02 -17.69
N GLY A 144 -7.99 -10.97 -18.38
CA GLY A 144 -6.67 -11.02 -19.03
C GLY A 144 -5.59 -11.03 -17.95
N ARG A 145 -4.78 -12.10 -17.85
CA ARG A 145 -3.68 -12.27 -16.87
C ARG A 145 -2.86 -10.97 -16.74
N GLY A 146 -3.09 -10.18 -15.70
CA GLY A 146 -2.35 -8.95 -15.46
C GLY A 146 -3.16 -7.73 -15.02
N TRP A 147 -4.50 -7.76 -15.03
CA TRP A 147 -5.31 -6.60 -14.63
C TRP A 147 -6.32 -7.00 -13.54
N LEU A 148 -6.43 -6.17 -12.50
CA LEU A 148 -7.34 -6.38 -11.38
C LEU A 148 -8.27 -5.17 -11.22
N PRO A 149 -9.60 -5.33 -11.35
CA PRO A 149 -10.54 -4.22 -11.18
C PRO A 149 -10.56 -3.75 -9.73
N ILE A 150 -10.43 -2.44 -9.51
CA ILE A 150 -10.49 -1.85 -8.18
C ILE A 150 -11.96 -1.60 -7.86
N PRO A 151 -12.52 -2.24 -6.81
CA PRO A 151 -13.92 -2.04 -6.47
C PRO A 151 -14.11 -0.62 -5.91
N PRO A 152 -15.21 0.07 -6.27
CA PRO A 152 -15.60 1.28 -5.57
C PRO A 152 -15.94 0.91 -4.13
N ALA A 153 -15.26 1.51 -3.17
CA ALA A 153 -15.43 1.21 -1.76
C ALA A 153 -15.36 2.50 -0.94
N ALA A 154 -16.26 2.63 0.03
CA ALA A 154 -16.20 3.75 0.96
C ALA A 154 -14.94 3.64 1.82
N VAL A 155 -13.89 4.37 1.43
CA VAL A 155 -12.65 4.44 2.19
C VAL A 155 -12.81 5.39 3.39
N PRO A 156 -12.31 5.03 4.57
CA PRO A 156 -12.33 5.92 5.73
C PRO A 156 -11.58 7.22 5.42
N ARG A 157 -12.02 8.33 6.01
CA ARG A 157 -11.37 9.64 5.78
C ARG A 157 -9.97 9.68 6.40
N GLY A 158 -9.05 10.30 5.68
CA GLY A 158 -7.65 10.48 6.09
C GLY A 158 -6.73 9.56 5.30
N GLU A 159 -5.67 10.14 4.75
CA GLU A 159 -4.72 9.47 3.84
C GLU A 159 -4.16 8.16 4.42
N ASP A 160 -3.87 8.14 5.73
CA ASP A 160 -3.39 6.95 6.43
C ASP A 160 -4.43 5.82 6.42
N ALA A 161 -5.67 6.12 6.80
CA ALA A 161 -6.76 5.14 6.84
C ALA A 161 -7.15 4.66 5.43
N GLN A 162 -7.12 5.56 4.44
CA GLN A 162 -7.31 5.24 3.02
C GLN A 162 -6.27 4.23 2.52
N ARG A 163 -4.98 4.44 2.84
CA ARG A 163 -3.91 3.49 2.51
C ARG A 163 -4.10 2.15 3.19
N GLY A 164 -4.51 2.15 4.46
CA GLY A 164 -4.82 0.93 5.19
C GLY A 164 -5.94 0.13 4.49
N ALA A 165 -7.02 0.79 4.07
CA ALA A 165 -8.10 0.14 3.33
C ALA A 165 -7.61 -0.49 2.01
N ALA A 166 -6.77 0.23 1.25
CA ALA A 166 -6.15 -0.29 0.03
C ALA A 166 -5.25 -1.51 0.32
N ARG A 167 -4.48 -1.49 1.42
CA ARG A 167 -3.64 -2.63 1.84
C ARG A 167 -4.50 -3.85 2.16
N LYS A 168 -5.56 -3.68 2.93
CA LYS A 168 -6.50 -4.77 3.28
C LYS A 168 -7.12 -5.38 2.03
N TRP A 169 -7.53 -4.56 1.08
CA TRP A 169 -8.09 -5.04 -0.18
C TRP A 169 -7.06 -5.87 -0.97
N LEU A 170 -5.84 -5.35 -1.18
CA LEU A 170 -4.77 -6.08 -1.87
C LEU A 170 -4.46 -7.43 -1.20
N ALA A 171 -4.42 -7.47 0.13
CA ALA A 171 -4.19 -8.70 0.89
C ALA A 171 -5.31 -9.72 0.67
N GLY A 172 -6.56 -9.27 0.58
CA GLY A 172 -7.71 -10.10 0.21
C GLY A 172 -7.58 -10.71 -1.19
N GLU A 173 -6.90 -10.02 -2.10
CA GLU A 173 -6.58 -10.49 -3.46
C GLU A 173 -5.28 -11.33 -3.52
N GLY A 174 -4.61 -11.53 -2.38
CA GLY A 174 -3.39 -12.33 -2.25
C GLY A 174 -2.09 -11.56 -2.54
N TYR A 175 -2.16 -10.24 -2.63
CA TYR A 175 -1.02 -9.36 -2.91
C TYR A 175 -0.60 -8.58 -1.67
N ARG A 176 0.71 -8.29 -1.59
CA ARG A 176 1.28 -7.41 -0.57
C ARG A 176 1.91 -6.21 -1.25
N ALA A 177 1.51 -5.01 -0.85
CA ALA A 177 2.12 -3.80 -1.37
C ALA A 177 3.61 -3.74 -0.96
N VAL A 178 4.47 -3.49 -1.94
CA VAL A 178 5.88 -3.16 -1.70
C VAL A 178 6.20 -1.81 -2.35
N PRO A 179 7.12 -1.02 -1.77
CA PRO A 179 7.50 0.26 -2.34
C PRO A 179 8.07 0.09 -3.75
N ARG A 180 7.73 1.02 -4.65
CA ARG A 180 8.23 1.05 -6.01
C ARG A 180 9.71 1.41 -6.00
N ARG A 181 10.56 0.46 -6.36
CA ARG A 181 11.95 0.76 -6.69
C ARG A 181 11.97 1.31 -8.11
N LEU A 182 12.12 2.63 -8.23
CA LEU A 182 12.49 3.30 -9.48
C LEU A 182 13.85 2.80 -9.97
#